data_AF-A0A6N3UZL9-F1
#
_entry.id   AF-A0A6N3UZL9-F1
#
_cell.length_a   1.000
_cell.length_b   1.000
_cell.length_c   1.000
_cell.angle_alpha   90.00
_cell.angle_beta   90.00
_cell.angle_gamma   90.00
#
_symmetry.space_group_name_H-M   'P 1'
#
loop_
_entity.id
_entity.type
_entity.pdbx_description
1 polymer ?
#
loop_
_entity_poly.entity_id
_entity_poly.type
_entity_poly.pdbx_seq_one_letter_code
_entity_poly.pdbx_strand_id
1 'polypeptide(L)'
;MIGGIDRSTVEEEVKKQIDYDCLISHPDSSVAQMAEEIKDLMVDVLCGERSVVSEGKRVSEETARAAYRKITFDHVQYVMKSLVSYPDKISRIDRFLTVSLFNSVYTLTNSTFAGFEYDMQMKMI
;
A
#
# COMPACT_ATOMS: atom_id res chain seq x y z
N MET A 1 12.24 -9.65 -26.88
CA MET A 1 11.12 -9.30 -25.97
C MET A 1 10.87 -10.51 -25.09
N ILE A 2 11.28 -10.47 -23.83
CA ILE A 2 11.21 -11.62 -22.91
C ILE A 2 10.14 -11.26 -21.86
N GLY A 3 9.03 -12.00 -21.86
CA GLY A 3 8.13 -12.17 -20.71
C GLY A 3 7.62 -10.90 -20.02
N GLY A 4 7.01 -9.97 -20.76
CA GLY A 4 6.29 -8.87 -20.13
C GLY A 4 5.18 -9.44 -19.25
N ILE A 5 5.25 -9.17 -17.94
CA ILE A 5 4.17 -9.52 -17.02
C ILE A 5 2.93 -8.79 -17.54
N ASP A 6 1.86 -9.55 -17.78
CA ASP A 6 0.61 -8.98 -18.25
C ASP A 6 0.01 -8.10 -17.14
N ARG A 7 -0.11 -6.79 -17.41
CA ARG A 7 -0.57 -5.80 -16.42
C ARG A 7 -1.95 -6.16 -15.87
N SER A 8 -2.83 -6.73 -16.70
CA SER A 8 -4.16 -7.14 -16.25
C SER A 8 -4.09 -8.30 -15.24
N THR A 9 -3.17 -9.24 -15.44
CA THR A 9 -2.88 -10.30 -14.47
C THR A 9 -2.37 -9.74 -13.15
N VAL A 10 -1.45 -8.78 -13.18
CA VAL A 10 -0.95 -8.10 -11.96
C VAL A 10 -2.06 -7.38 -11.24
N GLU A 11 -2.94 -6.70 -11.96
CA GLU A 11 -4.07 -5.99 -11.37
C GLU A 11 -5.00 -6.95 -10.62
N GLU A 12 -5.34 -8.09 -11.21
CA GLU A 12 -6.17 -9.09 -10.55
C GLU A 12 -5.49 -9.76 -9.35
N GLU A 13 -4.16 -9.96 -9.41
CA GLU A 13 -3.37 -10.41 -8.25
C GLU A 13 -3.38 -9.37 -7.12
N VAL A 14 -3.18 -8.10 -7.45
CA VAL A 14 -3.21 -6.99 -6.48
C VAL A 14 -4.58 -6.88 -5.82
N LYS A 15 -5.67 -6.93 -6.59
CA LYS A 15 -7.04 -6.87 -6.06
C LYS A 15 -7.29 -7.95 -5.01
N LYS A 16 -6.87 -9.18 -5.29
CA LYS A 16 -6.98 -10.30 -4.35
C LYS A 16 -6.07 -10.13 -3.14
N GLN A 17 -4.85 -9.65 -3.36
CA GLN A 17 -3.84 -9.48 -2.31
C GLN A 17 -4.27 -8.49 -1.22
N ILE A 18 -5.02 -7.44 -1.58
CA ILE A 18 -5.43 -6.38 -0.67
C ILE A 18 -6.91 -6.41 -0.28
N ASP A 19 -7.64 -7.49 -0.62
CA ASP A 19 -9.09 -7.60 -0.46
C ASP A 19 -9.83 -6.36 -0.99
N TYR A 20 -9.52 -5.99 -2.24
CA TYR A 20 -9.96 -4.74 -2.87
C TYR A 20 -11.48 -4.55 -2.82
N ASP A 21 -12.26 -5.61 -3.06
CA ASP A 21 -13.73 -5.55 -3.01
C ASP A 21 -14.25 -5.12 -1.62
N CYS A 22 -13.54 -5.49 -0.55
CA CYS A 22 -13.87 -5.04 0.80
C CYS A 22 -13.62 -3.54 0.97
N LEU A 23 -12.49 -3.03 0.44
CA LEU A 23 -12.12 -1.62 0.52
C LEU A 23 -13.11 -0.73 -0.25
N ILE A 24 -13.51 -1.11 -1.46
CA ILE A 24 -14.43 -0.30 -2.27
C ILE A 24 -15.89 -0.40 -1.86
N SER A 25 -16.27 -1.43 -1.08
CA SER A 25 -17.61 -1.56 -0.52
C SER A 25 -17.83 -0.65 0.70
N HIS A 26 -16.82 0.11 1.11
CA HIS A 26 -16.91 1.04 2.23
C HIS A 26 -17.93 2.17 1.93
N PRO A 27 -18.79 2.57 2.88
CA PRO A 27 -19.84 3.57 2.64
C PRO A 27 -19.28 4.97 2.34
N ASP A 28 -18.06 5.26 2.78
CA ASP A 28 -17.35 6.49 2.45
C ASP A 28 -16.68 6.38 1.08
N SER A 29 -17.14 7.18 0.12
CA SER A 29 -16.62 7.18 -1.25
C SER A 29 -15.16 7.63 -1.37
N SER A 30 -14.65 8.37 -0.38
CA SER A 30 -13.23 8.75 -0.35
C SER A 30 -12.32 7.54 -0.08
N VAL A 31 -12.79 6.57 0.69
CA VAL A 31 -12.07 5.31 0.95
C VAL A 31 -11.96 4.49 -0.33
N ALA A 32 -13.07 4.37 -1.09
CA ALA A 32 -13.07 3.68 -2.37
C ALA A 32 -12.13 4.33 -3.39
N GLN A 33 -12.11 5.67 -3.46
CA GLN A 33 -11.17 6.41 -4.34
C GLN A 33 -9.71 6.18 -3.94
N MET A 34 -9.40 6.17 -2.64
CA MET A 34 -8.05 5.86 -2.18
C MET A 34 -7.65 4.41 -2.43
N ALA A 35 -8.59 3.47 -2.32
CA ALA A 35 -8.34 2.06 -2.62
C ALA A 35 -7.97 1.86 -4.10
N GLU A 36 -8.64 2.57 -5.00
CA GLU A 36 -8.33 2.56 -6.43
C GLU A 36 -6.92 3.10 -6.72
N GLU A 37 -6.59 4.26 -6.15
CA GLU A 37 -5.27 4.87 -6.29
C GLU A 37 -4.17 3.92 -5.76
N ILE A 38 -4.38 3.31 -4.59
CA ILE A 38 -3.42 2.36 -4.00
C ILE A 38 -3.26 1.12 -4.90
N LYS A 39 -4.35 0.56 -5.43
CA LYS A 39 -4.32 -0.56 -6.36
C LYS A 39 -3.50 -0.21 -7.61
N ASP A 40 -3.77 0.93 -8.24
CA ASP A 40 -3.04 1.39 -9.44
C ASP A 40 -1.55 1.60 -9.16
N LEU A 41 -1.22 2.25 -8.03
CA LEU A 41 0.16 2.45 -7.60
C LEU A 41 0.90 1.12 -7.39
N MET A 42 0.25 0.14 -6.78
CA MET A 42 0.83 -1.19 -6.57
C MET A 42 1.10 -1.89 -7.89
N VAL A 43 0.15 -1.83 -8.84
CA VAL A 43 0.32 -2.38 -10.19
C VAL A 43 1.50 -1.72 -10.90
N ASP A 44 1.62 -0.39 -10.86
CA ASP A 44 2.74 0.32 -11.49
C ASP A 44 4.10 -0.12 -10.93
N VAL A 45 4.22 -0.31 -9.60
CA VAL A 45 5.48 -0.77 -8.98
C VAL A 45 5.78 -2.22 -9.38
N LEU A 46 4.77 -3.08 -9.38
CA LEU A 46 4.95 -4.50 -9.73
C LEU A 46 5.30 -4.68 -11.21
N CYS A 47 4.74 -3.86 -12.10
CA CYS A 47 5.10 -3.81 -13.52
C CYS A 47 6.47 -3.16 -13.77
N GLY A 48 7.06 -2.46 -12.79
CA GLY A 48 8.32 -1.73 -12.93
C GLY A 48 8.17 -0.36 -13.61
N GLU A 49 6.95 0.15 -13.69
CA GLU A 49 6.62 1.45 -14.28
C GLU A 49 6.77 2.58 -13.26
N ARG A 50 6.83 2.25 -11.96
CA ARG A 50 7.00 3.20 -10.85
C ARG A 50 8.19 2.86 -9.98
N SER A 51 9.04 3.86 -9.75
CA SER A 51 10.18 3.74 -8.85
C SER A 51 9.86 4.10 -7.41
N VAL A 52 10.40 3.33 -6.47
CA VAL A 52 10.27 3.56 -5.03
C VAL A 52 11.54 4.24 -4.49
N VAL A 53 11.36 5.22 -3.60
CA VAL A 53 12.44 5.90 -2.88
C VAL A 53 12.21 5.71 -1.39
N SER A 54 13.20 5.19 -0.67
CA SER A 54 13.16 5.07 0.78
C SER A 54 14.43 5.66 1.39
N GLU A 55 14.30 6.39 2.49
CA GLU A 55 15.41 7.09 3.16
C GLU A 55 16.25 7.98 2.22
N GLY A 56 15.60 8.61 1.23
CA GLY A 56 16.27 9.44 0.24
C GLY A 56 17.05 8.67 -0.85
N LYS A 57 17.04 7.34 -0.83
CA LYS A 57 17.72 6.48 -1.80
C LYS A 57 16.72 5.75 -2.68
N ARG A 58 17.08 5.56 -3.96
CA ARG A 58 16.30 4.73 -4.88
C ARG A 58 16.41 3.28 -4.47
N VAL A 59 15.27 2.63 -4.27
CA VAL A 59 15.17 1.19 -4.00
C VAL A 59 15.29 0.45 -5.33
N SER A 60 15.96 -0.71 -5.34
CA SER A 60 16.02 -1.53 -6.57
C SER A 60 14.63 -2.06 -6.93
N GLU A 61 14.35 -2.22 -8.23
CA GLU A 61 13.05 -2.73 -8.70
C GLU A 61 12.73 -4.10 -8.10
N GLU A 62 13.73 -4.98 -7.99
CA GLU A 62 13.58 -6.29 -7.36
C GLU A 62 13.14 -6.17 -5.89
N THR A 63 13.78 -5.30 -5.12
CA THR A 63 13.44 -5.07 -3.71
C THR A 63 12.05 -4.45 -3.57
N ALA A 64 11.73 -3.47 -4.43
CA ALA A 64 10.42 -2.84 -4.46
C ALA A 64 9.32 -3.87 -4.75
N ARG A 65 9.50 -4.71 -5.77
CA ARG A 65 8.58 -5.81 -6.11
C ARG A 65 8.44 -6.81 -4.97
N ALA A 66 9.55 -7.20 -4.35
CA ALA A 66 9.54 -8.15 -3.23
C ALA A 66 8.80 -7.60 -2.01
N ALA A 67 8.90 -6.30 -1.72
CA ALA A 67 8.14 -5.64 -0.67
C ALA A 67 6.66 -5.52 -1.03
N TYR A 68 6.35 -5.02 -2.23
CA TYR A 68 4.97 -4.79 -2.66
C TYR A 68 4.14 -6.07 -2.74
N ARG A 69 4.74 -7.21 -3.05
CA ARG A 69 4.08 -8.53 -2.98
C ARG A 69 3.70 -9.00 -1.56
N LYS A 70 4.18 -8.32 -0.52
CA LYS A 70 3.85 -8.61 0.88
C LYS A 70 2.77 -7.71 1.47
N ILE A 71 2.37 -6.67 0.73
CA ILE A 71 1.29 -5.78 1.15
C ILE A 71 0.01 -6.61 1.29
N THR A 72 -0.81 -6.30 2.29
CA THR A 72 -2.11 -6.94 2.51
C THR A 72 -3.14 -5.86 2.79
N PHE A 73 -4.40 -6.26 2.99
CA PHE A 73 -5.45 -5.38 3.48
C PHE A 73 -5.00 -4.52 4.69
N ASP A 74 -4.36 -5.14 5.70
CA ASP A 74 -3.91 -4.43 6.92
C ASP A 74 -2.90 -3.32 6.61
N HIS A 75 -1.98 -3.58 5.67
CA HIS A 75 -1.01 -2.58 5.22
C HIS A 75 -1.70 -1.38 4.54
N VAL A 76 -2.73 -1.65 3.75
CA VAL A 76 -3.53 -0.61 3.08
C VAL A 76 -4.29 0.23 4.13
N GLN A 77 -4.94 -0.43 5.10
CA GLN A 77 -5.63 0.27 6.19
C GLN A 77 -4.68 1.13 7.02
N TYR A 78 -3.49 0.63 7.33
CA TYR A 78 -2.44 1.38 8.03
C TYR A 78 -2.05 2.66 7.27
N VAL A 79 -1.86 2.58 5.96
CA VAL A 79 -1.51 3.74 5.11
C VAL A 79 -2.67 4.74 5.03
N MET A 80 -3.91 4.26 4.85
CA MET A 80 -5.09 5.13 4.84
C MET A 80 -5.27 5.86 6.17
N LYS A 81 -5.07 5.17 7.30
CA LYS A 81 -5.09 5.77 8.63
C LYS A 81 -3.99 6.82 8.82
N SER A 82 -2.81 6.56 8.26
CA SER A 82 -1.70 7.51 8.31
C SER A 82 -2.03 8.79 7.54
N LEU A 83 -2.70 8.70 6.39
CA LEU A 83 -3.12 9.87 5.59
C LEU A 83 -4.03 10.82 6.38
N VAL A 84 -5.07 10.28 7.02
CA VAL A 84 -6.04 11.09 7.77
C VAL A 84 -5.43 11.71 9.04
N SER A 85 -4.26 11.24 9.48
CA SER A 85 -3.55 11.82 10.62
C SER A 85 -2.73 13.07 10.26
N TYR A 86 -2.55 13.37 8.97
CA TYR A 86 -1.86 14.59 8.55
C TYR A 86 -2.80 15.80 8.66
N PRO A 87 -2.40 16.85 9.40
CA PRO A 87 -3.23 18.05 9.56
C PRO A 87 -3.30 18.90 8.27
N ASP A 88 -2.31 18.74 7.38
CA ASP A 88 -2.16 19.53 6.17
C ASP A 88 -2.38 18.70 4.89
N LYS A 89 -2.72 19.41 3.81
CA LYS A 89 -2.88 18.79 2.49
C LYS A 89 -1.54 18.26 1.97
N ILE A 90 -1.49 16.98 1.65
CA ILE A 90 -0.36 16.36 0.96
C ILE A 90 -0.40 16.75 -0.52
N SER A 91 0.61 17.48 -0.99
CA SER A 91 0.68 18.00 -2.37
C SER A 91 1.07 16.95 -3.41
N ARG A 92 1.74 15.87 -2.99
CA ARG A 92 2.21 14.76 -3.84
C ARG A 92 1.77 13.43 -3.22
N ILE A 93 0.46 13.19 -3.28
CA ILE A 93 -0.19 12.03 -2.66
C ILE A 93 0.35 10.71 -3.22
N ASP A 94 0.59 10.65 -4.52
CA ASP A 94 1.16 9.50 -5.24
C ASP A 94 2.53 9.08 -4.66
N ARG A 95 3.43 10.05 -4.46
CA ARG A 95 4.76 9.81 -3.90
C ARG A 95 4.67 9.43 -2.43
N PHE A 96 3.77 10.07 -1.69
CA PHE A 96 3.52 9.71 -0.29
C PHE A 96 3.06 8.25 -0.19
N LEU A 97 2.02 7.88 -0.92
CA LEU A 97 1.45 6.52 -0.92
C LEU A 97 2.50 5.48 -1.32
N THR A 98 3.27 5.76 -2.38
CA THR A 98 4.32 4.85 -2.86
C THR A 98 5.34 4.51 -1.76
N VAL A 99 5.77 5.52 -1.00
CA VAL A 99 6.76 5.34 0.07
C VAL A 99 6.12 4.73 1.32
N SER A 100 4.91 5.18 1.68
CA SER A 100 4.17 4.69 2.85
C SER A 100 3.80 3.21 2.71
N LEU A 101 3.39 2.76 1.52
CA LEU A 101 3.11 1.34 1.23
C LEU A 101 4.38 0.50 1.30
N PHE A 102 5.52 1.01 0.84
CA PHE A 102 6.79 0.30 0.98
C PHE A 102 7.19 0.16 2.45
N ASN A 103 7.09 1.25 3.21
CA ASN A 103 7.48 1.28 4.62
C ASN A 103 6.51 0.51 5.53
N SER A 104 5.22 0.41 5.17
CA SER A 104 4.23 -0.33 5.96
C SER A 104 4.59 -1.80 6.07
N VAL A 105 5.16 -2.39 5.01
CA VAL A 105 5.64 -3.78 5.01
C VAL A 105 6.61 -3.99 6.15
N TYR A 106 7.62 -3.14 6.30
CA TYR A 106 8.63 -3.27 7.37
C TYR A 106 8.10 -2.87 8.76
N THR A 107 7.03 -2.08 8.80
CA THR A 107 6.40 -1.65 10.05
C THR A 107 5.55 -2.77 10.63
N LEU A 108 4.67 -3.38 9.82
CA LEU A 108 3.72 -4.39 10.27
C LEU A 108 4.30 -5.81 10.28
N THR A 109 5.30 -6.13 9.45
CA THR A 109 5.99 -7.43 9.53
C THR A 109 6.95 -7.54 10.71
N ASN A 110 7.25 -6.43 11.41
CA ASN A 110 8.11 -6.46 12.58
C ASN A 110 7.27 -6.74 13.84
N SER A 111 7.49 -7.90 14.46
CA SER A 111 6.83 -8.36 15.70
C SER A 111 6.94 -7.39 16.89
N THR A 112 7.82 -6.40 16.80
CA THR A 112 7.94 -5.29 17.77
C THR A 112 6.71 -4.36 17.74
N PHE A 113 6.02 -4.26 16.60
CA PHE A 113 4.79 -3.46 16.42
C PHE A 113 3.50 -4.28 16.54
N ALA A 114 3.54 -5.61 16.49
CA ALA A 114 2.38 -6.47 16.73
C ALA A 114 1.74 -6.23 18.12
N GLY A 115 2.53 -5.76 19.10
CA GLY A 115 2.02 -5.32 20.40
C GLY A 115 1.25 -4.00 20.38
N PHE A 116 1.42 -3.15 19.36
CA PHE A 116 0.68 -1.89 19.20
C PHE A 116 -0.72 -2.10 18.61
N GLU A 117 -0.90 -3.09 17.73
CA GLU A 117 -2.23 -3.41 17.16
C GLU A 117 -3.18 -3.99 18.20
N TYR A 118 -2.68 -4.80 19.14
CA TYR A 118 -3.45 -5.33 20.26
C TYR A 118 -4.00 -4.19 21.16
N ASP A 119 -3.20 -3.15 21.42
CA ASP A 119 -3.64 -1.99 22.23
C ASP A 119 -4.62 -1.06 21.49
N MET A 120 -4.54 -0.99 20.15
CA MET A 120 -5.51 -0.22 19.34
C MET A 120 -6.84 -0.93 19.12
N GLN A 121 -6.85 -2.26 18.96
CA GLN A 121 -8.12 -3.02 18.92
C GLN A 121 -8.89 -2.89 20.25
N MET A 122 -8.20 -2.74 21.37
CA MET A 122 -8.81 -2.56 22.69
C MET A 122 -9.43 -1.17 22.92
N LYS A 123 -9.17 -0.21 22.03
CA LYS A 123 -9.73 1.16 22.09
C LYS A 123 -10.91 1.38 21.14
N MET A 124 -11.37 0.33 20.45
CA MET A 124 -12.56 0.36 19.61
C MET A 124 -13.65 -0.54 20.22
N ILE A 125 -14.03 -0.24 21.47
CA ILE A 125 -15.28 -0.67 22.11
C ILE A 125 -15.92 0.53 22.81
#